data_AF-B8H7Q7-F1
#
_entry.id   AF-B8H7Q7-F1
#
_cell.length_a   1.000
_cell.length_b   1.000
_cell.length_c   1.000
_cell.angle_alpha   90.00
_cell.angle_beta   90.00
_cell.angle_gamma   90.00
#
_symmetry.space_group_name_H-M   'P 1'
#
loop_
_entity.id
_entity.type
_entity.pdbx_description
1 polymer ?
#
loop_
_entity_poly.entity_id
_entity_poly.type
_entity_poly.pdbx_seq_one_letter_code
_entity_poly.pdbx_strand_id
1 'polypeptide(L)'
;MDWSFNIGDPEAMFKEPPEEVVAPVKAAADAFAQASRTAKQAADNLAESVRTAAAAGYGHSWIGEHSGLAAADVERLITGENLY
;
A
#
# COMPACT_ATOMS: atom_id res chain seq x y z
N MET A 1 -14.36 30.22 14.12
CA MET A 1 -12.99 30.70 14.32
C MET A 1 -12.20 30.10 13.16
N ASP A 2 -11.76 30.93 12.21
CA ASP A 2 -11.16 30.50 10.95
C ASP A 2 -9.68 30.17 11.21
N TRP A 3 -9.27 28.90 11.07
CA TRP A 3 -7.84 28.53 11.17
C TRP A 3 -7.13 28.83 9.87
N SER A 4 -6.87 30.12 9.66
CA SER A 4 -5.94 30.58 8.65
C SER A 4 -4.57 30.75 9.31
N PHE A 5 -3.63 29.84 9.00
CA PHE A 5 -2.22 30.06 9.34
C PHE A 5 -1.65 31.07 8.34
N ASN A 6 -1.15 32.21 8.83
CA ASN A 6 -0.40 33.13 7.99
C ASN A 6 0.91 32.47 7.58
N ILE A 7 1.15 32.34 6.28
CA ILE A 7 2.40 31.80 5.73
C ILE A 7 3.56 32.69 6.22
N GLY A 8 4.43 32.15 7.06
CA GLY A 8 5.60 32.85 7.62
C GLY A 8 5.55 33.14 9.13
N ASP A 9 4.49 32.75 9.84
CA ASP A 9 4.44 32.86 11.31
C ASP A 9 5.29 31.74 11.97
N PRO A 10 6.38 32.07 12.68
CA PRO A 10 7.22 31.08 13.36
C PRO A 10 6.47 30.31 14.45
N GLU A 11 5.44 30.90 15.08
CA GLU A 11 4.64 30.24 16.12
C GLU A 11 3.59 29.29 15.55
N ALA A 12 3.17 29.47 14.29
CA ALA A 12 2.25 28.57 13.61
C ALA A 12 2.82 27.15 13.44
N MET A 13 4.15 27.03 13.35
CA MET A 13 4.83 25.72 13.27
C MET A 13 4.74 24.89 14.56
N PHE A 14 4.39 25.50 15.70
CA PHE A 14 4.41 24.85 17.02
C PHE A 14 3.02 24.63 17.63
N LYS A 15 1.95 25.11 16.99
CA LYS A 15 0.58 24.91 17.49
C LYS A 15 -0.03 23.66 16.85
N GLU A 16 -0.09 22.58 17.63
CA GLU A 16 -0.87 21.40 17.24
C GLU A 16 -2.34 21.84 17.09
N PRO A 17 -3.01 21.49 15.98
CA PRO A 17 -4.41 21.86 15.81
C PRO A 17 -5.26 21.22 16.91
N PRO A 18 -6.36 21.85 17.34
CA PRO A 18 -7.32 21.26 18.26
C PRO A 18 -7.73 19.83 17.93
N GLU A 19 -7.98 19.07 18.99
CA GLU A 19 -8.16 17.62 18.96
C GLU A 19 -9.34 17.18 18.07
N GLU A 20 -10.37 18.02 17.96
CA GLU A 20 -11.52 17.82 17.05
C GLU A 20 -11.12 17.70 15.58
N VAL A 21 -9.98 18.29 15.18
CA VAL A 21 -9.44 18.20 13.81
C VAL A 21 -8.33 17.16 13.72
N VAL A 22 -7.50 17.04 14.76
CA VAL A 22 -6.37 16.09 14.76
C VAL A 22 -6.83 14.64 14.91
N ALA A 23 -7.83 14.36 15.74
CA ALA A 23 -8.29 13.00 16.02
C ALA A 23 -8.84 12.28 14.78
N PRO A 24 -9.70 12.89 13.93
CA PRO A 24 -10.16 12.26 12.69
C PRO A 24 -9.01 11.96 11.72
N VAL A 25 -8.03 12.87 11.62
CA VAL A 25 -6.87 12.69 10.73
C VAL A 25 -5.98 11.56 11.22
N LYS A 26 -5.66 11.51 12.52
CA LYS A 26 -4.89 10.40 13.12
C LYS A 26 -5.60 9.06 12.94
N ALA A 27 -6.91 9.01 13.20
CA ALA A 27 -7.71 7.80 13.00
C ALA A 27 -7.72 7.34 11.53
N ALA A 28 -7.86 8.26 10.57
CA ALA A 28 -7.79 7.93 9.15
C ALA A 28 -6.39 7.45 8.72
N ALA A 29 -5.33 8.06 9.25
CA ALA A 29 -3.95 7.65 9.00
C ALA A 29 -3.67 6.25 9.55
N ASP A 30 -4.14 5.94 10.76
CA ASP A 30 -4.00 4.62 11.37
C ASP A 30 -4.78 3.55 10.59
N ALA A 31 -6.00 3.87 10.15
CA ALA A 31 -6.80 2.99 9.31
C ALA A 31 -6.11 2.71 7.97
N PHE A 32 -5.57 3.74 7.32
CA PHE A 32 -4.80 3.59 6.09
C PHE A 32 -3.56 2.73 6.32
N ALA A 33 -2.77 3.02 7.36
CA ALA A 33 -1.57 2.24 7.68
C ALA A 33 -1.88 0.77 7.93
N GLN A 34 -2.99 0.46 8.62
CA GLN A 34 -3.44 -0.91 8.82
C GLN A 34 -3.84 -1.57 7.49
N ALA A 35 -4.63 -0.89 6.66
CA ALA A 35 -5.04 -1.41 5.36
C ALA A 35 -3.83 -1.65 4.44
N SER A 36 -2.84 -0.75 4.44
CA SER A 36 -1.61 -0.92 3.67
C SER A 36 -0.80 -2.13 4.13
N ARG A 37 -0.69 -2.38 5.43
CA ARG A 37 -0.03 -3.59 5.96
C ARG A 37 -0.75 -4.86 5.51
N THR A 38 -2.08 -4.89 5.58
CA THR A 38 -2.88 -6.03 5.13
C THR A 38 -2.75 -6.25 3.62
N ALA A 39 -2.80 -5.18 2.81
CA ALA A 39 -2.62 -5.25 1.37
C ALA A 39 -1.22 -5.76 1.00
N LYS A 40 -0.18 -5.28 1.68
CA LYS A 40 1.20 -5.75 1.51
C LYS A 40 1.31 -7.25 1.78
N GLN A 41 0.77 -7.73 2.91
CA GLN A 41 0.79 -9.17 3.22
C GLN A 41 0.05 -10.00 2.17
N ALA A 42 -1.10 -9.52 1.68
CA ALA A 42 -1.85 -10.21 0.63
C ALA A 42 -1.05 -10.28 -0.69
N ALA A 43 -0.36 -9.19 -1.05
CA ALA A 43 0.53 -9.16 -2.21
C ALA A 43 1.71 -10.12 -2.06
N ASP A 44 2.34 -10.19 -0.89
CA ASP A 44 3.45 -11.11 -0.61
C ASP A 44 2.99 -12.58 -0.71
N ASN A 45 1.80 -12.92 -0.20
CA ASN A 45 1.22 -14.27 -0.30
C ASN A 45 0.91 -14.66 -1.76
N LEU A 46 0.41 -13.71 -2.56
CA LEU A 46 0.17 -13.94 -4.00
C LEU A 46 1.50 -14.17 -4.73
N ALA A 47 2.52 -13.37 -4.42
CA ALA A 47 3.86 -13.52 -4.98
C ALA A 47 4.46 -14.91 -4.71
N GLU A 48 4.34 -15.41 -3.48
CA GLU A 48 4.79 -16.76 -3.12
C GLU A 48 4.04 -17.84 -3.92
N SER A 49 2.73 -17.70 -4.07
CA SER A 49 1.90 -18.65 -4.84
C SER A 49 2.28 -18.66 -6.32
N VAL A 50 2.52 -17.48 -6.91
CA VAL A 50 2.99 -17.33 -8.30
C VAL A 50 4.36 -17.99 -8.49
N ARG A 51 5.32 -17.74 -7.60
CA ARG A 51 6.65 -18.36 -7.67
C ARG A 51 6.58 -19.88 -7.51
N THR A 52 5.73 -20.37 -6.62
CA THR A 52 5.50 -21.81 -6.44
C THR A 52 4.93 -22.45 -7.71
N ALA A 53 3.95 -21.81 -8.34
CA ALA A 53 3.40 -22.28 -9.61
C ALA A 53 4.45 -22.27 -10.73
N ALA A 54 5.24 -21.20 -10.85
CA ALA A 54 6.31 -21.13 -11.84
C ALA A 54 7.37 -22.22 -11.61
N ALA A 55 7.76 -22.47 -10.35
CA ALA A 55 8.71 -23.53 -9.99
C ALA A 55 8.18 -24.95 -10.28
N ALA A 56 6.85 -25.13 -10.25
CA ALA A 56 6.19 -26.37 -10.65
C ALA A 56 6.05 -26.53 -12.19
N GLY A 57 6.48 -25.54 -12.97
CA GLY A 57 6.46 -25.58 -14.44
C GLY A 57 5.18 -25.06 -15.09
N TYR A 58 4.29 -24.40 -14.33
CA TYR A 58 3.11 -23.74 -14.92
C TYR A 58 3.54 -22.52 -15.74
N GLY A 59 2.99 -22.38 -16.94
CA GLY A 59 3.31 -21.29 -17.86
C GLY A 59 2.72 -19.94 -17.44
N HIS A 60 3.36 -18.84 -17.87
CA HIS A 60 2.97 -17.47 -17.52
C HIS A 60 1.51 -17.14 -17.87
N SER A 61 1.00 -17.63 -19.00
CA SER A 61 -0.39 -17.40 -19.42
C SER A 61 -1.40 -18.03 -18.44
N TRP A 62 -1.14 -19.27 -18.00
CA TRP A 62 -2.01 -19.96 -17.04
C TRP A 62 -1.99 -19.25 -15.68
N ILE A 63 -0.80 -18.86 -15.22
CA ILE A 63 -0.63 -18.11 -13.97
C ILE A 63 -1.38 -16.76 -14.05
N GLY A 64 -1.23 -16.01 -15.15
CA GLY A 64 -1.91 -14.73 -15.35
C GLY A 64 -3.43 -14.86 -15.36
N GLU A 65 -3.97 -15.88 -16.06
CA GLU A 65 -5.41 -16.15 -16.09
C GLU A 65 -5.98 -16.44 -14.70
N HIS A 66 -5.29 -17.24 -13.89
CA HIS A 66 -5.79 -17.66 -12.57
C HIS A 66 -5.48 -16.68 -11.44
N SER A 67 -4.45 -15.84 -11.58
CA SER A 67 -4.12 -14.79 -10.60
C SER A 67 -4.81 -13.45 -10.91
N GLY A 68 -5.32 -13.27 -12.13
CA GLY A 68 -5.84 -11.98 -12.62
C GLY A 68 -4.75 -10.93 -12.86
N LEU A 69 -3.47 -11.31 -12.84
CA LEU A 69 -2.34 -10.42 -13.06
C LEU A 69 -2.08 -10.20 -14.56
N ALA A 70 -1.58 -9.02 -14.90
CA ALA A 70 -1.02 -8.78 -16.22
C ALA A 70 0.26 -9.61 -16.41
N ALA A 71 0.56 -9.97 -17.66
CA ALA A 71 1.75 -10.78 -17.97
C ALA A 71 3.05 -10.16 -17.45
N ALA A 72 3.16 -8.82 -17.45
CA ALA A 72 4.31 -8.10 -16.91
C ALA A 72 4.46 -8.29 -15.39
N ASP A 73 3.35 -8.32 -14.64
CA ASP A 73 3.38 -8.51 -13.20
C ASP A 73 3.69 -9.95 -12.82
N VAL A 74 3.22 -10.92 -13.63
CA VAL A 74 3.62 -12.33 -13.48
C VAL A 74 5.13 -12.49 -13.64
N GLU A 75 5.70 -11.90 -14.69
CA GLU A 75 7.16 -11.94 -14.92
C GLU A 75 7.93 -11.32 -13.74
N ARG A 76 7.52 -10.12 -13.31
CA ARG A 76 8.14 -9.42 -12.16
C ARG A 76 8.12 -10.27 -10.89
N LEU A 77 7.00 -10.94 -10.60
CA LEU A 77 6.89 -11.80 -9.42
C LEU A 77 7.84 -13.01 -9.51
N ILE A 78 7.96 -13.61 -10.69
CA ILE A 78 8.84 -14.77 -10.93
C ILE A 78 10.31 -14.36 -10.80
N THR A 79 10.69 -13.15 -11.23
CA THR A 79 12.06 -12.64 -11.08
C THR A 79 12.40 -12.16 -9.65
N GLY A 80 11.42 -12.19 -8.74
CA GLY A 80 11.62 -11.88 -7.32
C GLY A 80 11.24 -10.46 -6.92
N GLU A 81 10.64 -9.67 -7.81
CA GLU A 81 10.07 -8.37 -7.46
C GLU A 81 8.74 -8.49 -6.72
N ASN A 82 8.30 -7.36 -6.12
CA ASN A 82 7.04 -7.23 -5.41
C ASN A 82 6.00 -6.47 -6.25
N LEU A 83 4.72 -6.60 -5.88
CA LEU A 83 3.59 -5.94 -6.56
C LEU A 83 3.35 -4.47 -6.14
N TYR A 84 4.14 -3.94 -5.21
CA TYR A 84 4.02 -2.60 -4.64
C TYR A 84 5.33 -1.83 -4.70
#